data_AF-A0A922LJX7-F1
#
_entry.id   AF-A0A922LJX7-F1
#
_cell.length_a   1.000
_cell.length_b   1.000
_cell.length_c   1.000
_cell.angle_alpha   90.00
_cell.angle_beta   90.00
_cell.angle_gamma   90.00
#
_symmetry.space_group_name_H-M   'P 1'
#
loop_
_entity.id
_entity.type
_entity.pdbx_description
1 polymer ?
#
loop_
_entity_poly.entity_id
_entity_poly.type
_entity_poly.pdbx_seq_one_letter_code
_entity_poly.pdbx_strand_id
1 'polypeptide(L)'
;MTDQLICKEVQLTASNDDMHFVFCDYTYQILLPFTRDQTVLSHFKTMLGSPPRIIIKNSKETYIYPPSGVIPFHGFSMYMLPLCYLYDDPVTLYVTFRQLYIRYFYKLHTISDENSGILCLCLLFERLLQTKEPEIFFHLKSFGAQPVRFIFKWLVRAFSGFLAPDQVLLLWDRILGFDSLEILSVLAVAIFSYRRTNLLLVKTNADVEAVLADLTSIRVISLLQMVMFTN
;
A
#
# COMPACT_ATOMS: atom_id res chain seq x y z
N MET A 1 12.01 -18.38 -11.57
CA MET A 1 11.51 -17.07 -12.04
C MET A 1 11.02 -16.23 -10.86
N THR A 2 10.08 -16.71 -10.05
CA THR A 2 9.55 -15.95 -8.90
C THR A 2 10.60 -15.63 -7.84
N ASP A 3 11.48 -16.57 -7.51
CA ASP A 3 12.57 -16.32 -6.54
C ASP A 3 13.50 -15.20 -6.99
N GLN A 4 13.81 -15.11 -8.30
CA GLN A 4 14.62 -14.02 -8.84
C GLN A 4 13.90 -12.66 -8.74
N LEU A 5 12.57 -12.65 -8.91
CA LEU A 5 11.77 -11.43 -8.67
C LEU A 5 11.83 -11.03 -7.20
N ILE A 6 11.75 -11.98 -6.28
CA ILE A 6 11.92 -11.71 -4.84
C ILE A 6 13.32 -11.18 -4.54
N CYS A 7 14.38 -11.83 -5.00
CA CYS A 7 15.75 -11.34 -4.79
C CYS A 7 15.96 -9.92 -5.31
N LYS A 8 15.46 -9.64 -6.53
CA LYS A 8 15.52 -8.30 -7.10
C LYS A 8 14.70 -7.30 -6.28
N GLU A 9 13.54 -7.71 -5.79
CA GLU A 9 12.70 -6.86 -4.95
C GLU A 9 13.40 -6.50 -3.64
N VAL A 10 13.99 -7.47 -2.92
CA VAL A 10 14.73 -7.21 -1.68
C VAL A 10 15.87 -6.22 -1.91
N GLN A 11 16.65 -6.42 -2.98
CA GLN A 11 17.75 -5.53 -3.34
C GLN A 11 17.30 -4.10 -3.66
N LEU A 12 16.13 -3.94 -4.29
CA LEU A 12 15.62 -2.62 -4.69
C LEU A 12 14.85 -1.90 -3.58
N THR A 13 14.41 -2.62 -2.54
CA THR A 13 13.57 -2.09 -1.47
C THR A 13 14.29 -2.13 -0.13
N ALA A 14 14.21 -3.26 0.59
CA ALA A 14 14.75 -3.39 1.93
C ALA A 14 16.23 -2.97 1.99
N SER A 15 17.07 -3.44 1.07
CA SER A 15 18.51 -3.14 1.08
C SER A 15 18.85 -1.67 0.83
N ASN A 16 17.96 -0.90 0.21
CA ASN A 16 18.16 0.51 -0.12
C ASN A 16 17.32 1.45 0.75
N ASP A 17 16.67 0.93 1.80
CA ASP A 17 15.80 1.68 2.68
C ASP A 17 16.47 1.85 4.05
N ASP A 18 16.67 3.11 4.44
CA ASP A 18 17.40 3.48 5.67
C ASP A 18 16.77 2.89 6.94
N MET A 19 15.45 2.63 6.93
CA MET A 19 14.75 2.06 8.07
C MET A 19 14.80 0.53 8.05
N HIS A 20 14.73 -0.09 6.87
CA HIS A 20 14.44 -1.52 6.74
C HIS A 20 15.63 -2.38 6.29
N PHE A 21 16.81 -1.81 6.03
CA PHE A 21 17.99 -2.56 5.54
C PHE A 21 18.38 -3.75 6.42
N VAL A 22 18.13 -3.67 7.73
CA VAL A 22 18.42 -4.75 8.69
C VAL A 22 17.53 -6.00 8.50
N PHE A 23 16.41 -5.88 7.78
CA PHE A 23 15.42 -6.97 7.62
C PHE A 23 15.51 -7.70 6.27
N CYS A 24 16.62 -7.58 5.54
CA CYS A 24 16.80 -8.27 4.27
C CYS A 24 16.59 -9.80 4.40
N ASP A 25 17.18 -10.41 5.42
CA ASP A 25 17.08 -11.87 5.66
C ASP A 25 15.65 -12.28 6.02
N TYR A 26 14.98 -11.49 6.86
CA TYR A 26 13.55 -11.70 7.19
C TYR A 26 12.70 -11.62 5.92
N THR A 27 12.96 -10.65 5.05
CA THR A 27 12.21 -10.51 3.79
C THR A 27 12.29 -11.78 2.94
N TYR A 28 13.47 -12.40 2.84
CA TYR A 28 13.61 -13.70 2.15
C TYR A 28 12.84 -14.83 2.84
N GLN A 29 12.97 -14.93 4.17
CA GLN A 29 12.32 -15.97 4.98
C GLN A 29 10.79 -15.92 4.89
N ILE A 30 10.21 -14.75 4.65
CA ILE A 30 8.76 -14.56 4.55
C ILE A 30 8.27 -14.67 3.10
N LEU A 31 8.91 -13.97 2.16
CA LEU A 31 8.39 -13.85 0.80
C LEU A 31 8.63 -15.10 -0.06
N LEU A 32 9.72 -15.85 0.17
CA LEU A 32 9.97 -17.08 -0.58
C LEU A 32 8.93 -18.17 -0.24
N PRO A 33 8.61 -18.46 1.04
CA PRO A 33 7.48 -19.34 1.38
C PRO A 33 6.15 -18.79 0.91
N PHE A 34 5.91 -17.47 1.04
CA PHE A 34 4.67 -16.85 0.59
C PHE A 34 4.34 -17.20 -0.85
N THR A 35 5.31 -17.10 -1.77
CA THR A 35 5.06 -17.39 -3.19
C THR A 35 4.62 -18.84 -3.46
N ARG A 36 4.93 -19.77 -2.55
CA ARG A 36 4.67 -21.21 -2.63
C ARG A 36 3.41 -21.64 -1.86
N ASP A 37 2.85 -20.77 -1.02
CA ASP A 37 1.72 -21.10 -0.17
C ASP A 37 0.38 -20.99 -0.92
N GLN A 38 -0.22 -22.14 -1.21
CA GLN A 38 -1.51 -22.23 -1.90
C GLN A 38 -2.69 -21.74 -1.05
N THR A 39 -2.55 -21.64 0.27
CA THR A 39 -3.61 -21.06 1.12
C THR A 39 -3.86 -19.59 0.77
N VAL A 40 -2.86 -18.91 0.20
CA VAL A 40 -2.99 -17.54 -0.33
C VAL A 40 -4.06 -17.49 -1.41
N LEU A 41 -4.25 -18.52 -2.22
CA LEU A 41 -5.26 -18.53 -3.30
C LEU A 41 -6.70 -18.30 -2.80
N SER A 42 -6.95 -18.45 -1.50
CA SER A 42 -8.26 -18.20 -0.90
C SER A 42 -8.82 -16.80 -1.21
N HIS A 43 -7.98 -15.76 -1.33
CA HIS A 43 -8.46 -14.41 -1.69
C HIS A 43 -9.12 -14.36 -3.07
N PHE A 44 -8.68 -15.19 -4.04
CA PHE A 44 -9.31 -15.25 -5.36
C PHE A 44 -10.75 -15.78 -5.32
N LYS A 45 -11.17 -16.46 -4.25
CA LYS A 45 -12.55 -16.98 -4.13
C LYS A 45 -13.59 -15.85 -4.05
N THR A 46 -13.21 -14.70 -3.51
CA THR A 46 -14.09 -13.54 -3.35
C THR A 46 -13.94 -12.53 -4.48
N MET A 47 -13.05 -12.79 -5.44
CA MET A 47 -12.69 -11.85 -6.50
C MET A 47 -13.20 -12.30 -7.86
N LEU A 48 -13.36 -11.33 -8.75
CA LEU A 48 -13.64 -11.57 -10.17
C LEU A 48 -12.37 -12.01 -10.94
N GLY A 49 -11.19 -11.66 -10.43
CA GLY A 49 -9.91 -12.00 -11.06
C GLY A 49 -9.55 -13.48 -10.92
N SER A 50 -8.87 -14.03 -11.92
CA SER A 50 -8.32 -15.38 -11.87
C SER A 50 -6.81 -15.36 -11.57
N PRO A 51 -6.27 -16.34 -10.82
CA PRO A 51 -4.84 -16.43 -10.59
C PRO A 51 -4.07 -16.65 -11.91
N PRO A 52 -2.82 -16.17 -12.00
CA PRO A 52 -1.98 -16.33 -13.18
C PRO A 52 -1.74 -17.81 -13.49
N ARG A 53 -1.90 -18.17 -14.77
CA ARG A 53 -1.73 -19.53 -15.25
C ARG A 53 -0.60 -19.61 -16.27
N ILE A 54 0.19 -20.67 -16.18
CA ILE A 54 1.21 -21.02 -17.15
C ILE A 54 0.79 -22.27 -17.92
N ILE A 55 1.24 -22.37 -19.17
CA ILE A 55 1.10 -23.55 -20.01
C ILE A 55 2.50 -24.16 -20.15
N ILE A 56 2.66 -25.42 -19.79
CA ILE A 56 3.94 -26.11 -19.97
C ILE A 56 4.09 -26.43 -21.46
N LYS A 57 5.23 -26.08 -22.05
CA LYS A 57 5.56 -26.41 -23.44
C LYS A 57 5.31 -27.91 -23.67
N ASN A 58 4.50 -28.23 -24.68
CA ASN A 58 4.07 -29.58 -25.06
C ASN A 58 2.95 -30.22 -24.21
N SER A 59 2.30 -29.47 -23.32
CA SER A 59 1.07 -29.89 -22.64
C SER A 59 -0.08 -28.92 -22.94
N LYS A 60 -1.32 -29.41 -22.97
CA LYS A 60 -2.53 -28.56 -23.02
C LYS A 60 -3.02 -28.15 -21.62
N GLU A 61 -2.32 -28.59 -20.58
CA GLU A 61 -2.73 -28.34 -19.20
C GLU A 61 -2.26 -26.97 -18.71
N THR A 62 -3.14 -26.27 -18.02
CA THR A 62 -2.85 -24.97 -17.40
C THR A 62 -2.60 -25.13 -15.92
N TYR A 63 -1.50 -24.60 -15.43
CA TYR A 63 -1.12 -24.65 -14.01
C TYR A 63 -1.09 -23.26 -13.41
N ILE A 64 -1.53 -23.08 -12.16
CA ILE A 64 -1.39 -21.81 -11.45
C ILE A 64 0.08 -21.65 -11.04
N TYR A 65 0.69 -20.51 -11.41
CA TYR A 65 2.06 -20.20 -11.03
C TYR A 65 2.25 -18.68 -10.85
N PRO A 66 2.81 -18.21 -9.71
CA PRO A 66 3.32 -19.00 -8.57
C PRO A 66 2.21 -19.75 -7.82
N PRO A 67 2.51 -20.77 -6.99
CA PRO A 67 1.49 -21.54 -6.27
C PRO A 67 0.54 -20.68 -5.40
N SER A 68 1.01 -19.55 -4.89
CA SER A 68 0.18 -18.55 -4.20
C SER A 68 -0.79 -17.76 -5.09
N GLY A 69 -0.61 -17.81 -6.41
CA GLY A 69 -1.31 -17.00 -7.39
C GLY A 69 -0.91 -15.52 -7.40
N VAL A 70 0.12 -15.13 -6.65
CA VAL A 70 0.57 -13.73 -6.55
C VAL A 70 1.92 -13.58 -7.24
N ILE A 71 2.00 -12.69 -8.23
CA ILE A 71 3.27 -12.31 -8.87
C ILE A 71 3.85 -11.12 -8.08
N PRO A 72 5.06 -11.24 -7.49
CA PRO A 72 5.69 -10.12 -6.80
C PRO A 72 5.92 -8.93 -7.74
N PHE A 73 5.73 -7.73 -7.20
CA PHE A 73 5.93 -6.46 -7.89
C PHE A 73 6.80 -5.52 -7.05
N HIS A 74 7.16 -4.36 -7.62
CA HIS A 74 8.02 -3.42 -6.92
C HIS A 74 7.33 -2.71 -5.75
N GLY A 75 7.86 -2.88 -4.53
CA GLY A 75 7.26 -2.47 -3.27
C GLY A 75 6.39 -3.53 -2.60
N PHE A 76 6.46 -4.79 -3.05
CA PHE A 76 5.72 -5.90 -2.44
C PHE A 76 6.21 -6.22 -1.03
N SER A 77 7.51 -6.09 -0.78
CA SER A 77 8.11 -6.27 0.56
C SER A 77 7.57 -5.27 1.59
N MET A 78 7.09 -4.10 1.15
CA MET A 78 6.60 -3.04 2.02
C MET A 78 5.38 -3.47 2.86
N TYR A 79 4.65 -4.50 2.45
CA TYR A 79 3.54 -5.04 3.25
C TYR A 79 3.98 -5.89 4.45
N MET A 80 5.22 -6.36 4.47
CA MET A 80 5.74 -7.18 5.58
C MET A 80 6.79 -6.43 6.42
N LEU A 81 7.52 -5.49 5.82
CA LEU A 81 8.65 -4.83 6.46
C LEU A 81 8.32 -4.12 7.79
N PRO A 82 7.22 -3.37 7.94
CA PRO A 82 6.84 -2.79 9.22
C PRO A 82 6.57 -3.84 10.31
N LEU A 83 6.11 -5.03 9.93
CA LEU A 83 5.81 -6.12 10.89
C LEU A 83 7.10 -6.74 11.45
N CYS A 84 8.24 -6.58 10.79
CA CYS A 84 9.52 -7.06 11.32
C CYS A 84 9.91 -6.38 12.64
N TYR A 85 9.38 -5.19 12.93
CA TYR A 85 9.57 -4.52 14.22
C TYR A 85 8.71 -5.10 15.35
N LEU A 86 7.73 -5.94 15.03
CA LEU A 86 6.79 -6.52 16.00
C LEU A 86 7.09 -7.99 16.32
N TYR A 87 7.73 -8.71 15.41
CA TYR A 87 7.89 -10.17 15.51
C TYR A 87 9.34 -10.59 15.27
N ASP A 88 9.96 -11.16 16.30
CA ASP A 88 11.28 -11.79 16.21
C ASP A 88 11.20 -13.20 15.59
N ASP A 89 10.06 -13.88 15.71
CA ASP A 89 9.89 -15.22 15.13
C ASP A 89 9.37 -15.12 13.67
N PRO A 90 10.14 -15.60 12.67
CA PRO A 90 9.74 -15.54 11.27
C PRO A 90 8.48 -16.37 10.96
N VAL A 91 8.19 -17.42 11.74
CA VAL A 91 6.98 -18.22 11.52
C VAL A 91 5.73 -17.42 11.89
N THR A 92 5.74 -16.78 13.06
CA THR A 92 4.65 -15.91 13.51
C THR A 92 4.48 -14.71 12.58
N LEU A 93 5.59 -14.07 12.19
CA LEU A 93 5.60 -12.99 11.21
C LEU A 93 4.94 -13.42 9.90
N TYR A 94 5.30 -14.60 9.38
CA TYR A 94 4.73 -15.14 8.14
C TYR A 94 3.22 -15.32 8.23
N VAL A 95 2.74 -15.94 9.31
CA VAL A 95 1.32 -16.20 9.50
C VAL A 95 0.54 -14.89 9.58
N THR A 96 1.04 -13.91 10.33
CA THR A 96 0.42 -12.58 10.45
C THR A 96 0.40 -11.86 9.10
N PHE A 97 1.54 -11.81 8.41
CA PHE A 97 1.64 -11.19 7.08
C PHE A 97 0.67 -11.81 6.08
N ARG A 98 0.61 -13.15 6.03
CA ARG A 98 -0.30 -13.88 5.13
C ARG A 98 -1.76 -13.50 5.39
N GLN A 99 -2.17 -13.40 6.65
CA GLN A 99 -3.56 -13.02 6.99
C GLN A 99 -3.87 -11.58 6.62
N LEU A 100 -2.95 -10.64 6.90
CA LEU A 100 -3.10 -9.25 6.48
C LEU A 100 -3.19 -9.12 4.96
N TYR A 101 -2.38 -9.89 4.24
CA TYR A 101 -2.40 -9.89 2.78
C TYR A 101 -3.72 -10.40 2.21
N ILE A 102 -4.17 -11.59 2.64
CA ILE A 102 -5.38 -12.25 2.12
C ILE A 102 -6.65 -11.48 2.48
N ARG A 103 -6.67 -10.75 3.61
CA ARG A 103 -7.84 -9.99 4.03
C ARG A 103 -7.86 -8.56 3.46
N TYR A 104 -6.71 -7.91 3.35
CA TYR A 104 -6.63 -6.49 3.05
C TYR A 104 -5.71 -6.17 1.87
N PHE A 105 -4.42 -6.49 1.95
CA PHE A 105 -3.45 -5.89 1.02
C PHE A 105 -3.63 -6.33 -0.43
N TYR A 106 -4.17 -7.53 -0.72
CA TYR A 106 -4.49 -7.93 -2.10
C TYR A 106 -5.39 -6.92 -2.84
N LYS A 107 -6.26 -6.21 -2.10
CA LYS A 107 -7.22 -5.23 -2.62
C LYS A 107 -6.56 -3.95 -3.13
N LEU A 108 -5.32 -3.69 -2.70
CA LEU A 108 -4.58 -2.48 -3.03
C LEU A 108 -3.89 -2.54 -4.41
N HIS A 109 -3.76 -3.73 -4.99
CA HIS A 109 -3.13 -3.93 -6.29
C HIS A 109 -3.94 -4.85 -7.21
N THR A 110 -5.22 -5.06 -6.88
CA THR A 110 -6.14 -5.77 -7.77
C THR A 110 -7.37 -4.93 -8.09
N ILE A 111 -7.79 -5.01 -9.34
CA ILE A 111 -9.03 -4.39 -9.80
C ILE A 111 -10.19 -5.29 -9.36
N SER A 112 -11.10 -4.74 -8.56
CA SER A 112 -12.30 -5.42 -8.09
C SER A 112 -13.45 -4.43 -7.95
N ASP A 113 -14.67 -4.94 -7.96
CA ASP A 113 -15.89 -4.17 -7.69
C ASP A 113 -16.16 -4.02 -6.18
N GLU A 114 -15.22 -4.45 -5.32
CA GLU A 114 -15.35 -4.30 -3.88
C GLU A 114 -15.17 -2.82 -3.46
N ASN A 115 -16.03 -2.35 -2.56
CA ASN A 115 -15.98 -0.98 -2.03
C ASN A 115 -14.64 -0.62 -1.33
N SER A 116 -13.84 -1.62 -0.95
CA SER A 116 -12.51 -1.47 -0.34
C SER A 116 -11.34 -1.61 -1.32
N GLY A 117 -11.60 -1.77 -2.62
CA GLY A 117 -10.57 -1.91 -3.65
C GLY A 117 -9.85 -0.59 -3.96
N ILE A 118 -8.66 -0.68 -4.56
CA ILE A 118 -7.81 0.49 -4.87
C ILE A 118 -8.54 1.59 -5.65
N LEU A 119 -9.42 1.24 -6.61
CA LEU A 119 -10.20 2.22 -7.38
C LEU A 119 -11.19 2.97 -6.49
N CYS A 120 -11.89 2.27 -5.61
CA CYS A 120 -12.82 2.87 -4.66
C CYS A 120 -12.08 3.77 -3.66
N LEU A 121 -10.89 3.38 -3.20
CA LEU A 121 -10.05 4.22 -2.34
C LEU A 121 -9.62 5.51 -3.05
N CYS A 122 -9.22 5.43 -4.32
CA CYS A 122 -8.90 6.60 -5.15
C CYS A 122 -10.10 7.54 -5.30
N LEU A 123 -11.28 6.99 -5.57
CA LEU A 123 -12.52 7.76 -5.68
C LEU A 123 -12.92 8.41 -4.35
N LEU A 124 -12.79 7.67 -3.25
CA LEU A 124 -13.05 8.17 -1.91
C LEU A 124 -12.12 9.35 -1.60
N PHE A 125 -10.83 9.22 -1.90
CA PHE A 125 -9.85 10.30 -1.75
C PHE A 125 -10.27 11.55 -2.53
N GLU A 126 -10.59 11.44 -3.83
CA GLU A 126 -10.97 12.62 -4.62
C GLU A 126 -12.24 13.28 -4.07
N ARG A 127 -13.26 12.50 -3.69
CA ARG A 127 -14.51 13.02 -3.11
C ARG A 127 -14.27 13.74 -1.78
N LEU A 128 -13.49 13.13 -0.90
CA LEU A 128 -13.16 13.70 0.41
C LEU A 128 -12.33 14.98 0.24
N LEU A 129 -11.33 14.98 -0.65
CA LEU A 129 -10.51 16.16 -0.92
C LEU A 129 -11.36 17.30 -1.49
N GLN A 130 -12.25 17.02 -2.45
CA GLN A 130 -13.14 18.02 -3.01
C GLN A 130 -14.10 18.59 -1.96
N THR A 131 -14.57 17.77 -1.02
CA THR A 131 -15.52 18.19 0.01
C THR A 131 -14.86 18.97 1.15
N LYS A 132 -13.69 18.50 1.62
CA LYS A 132 -13.00 19.05 2.79
C LYS A 132 -12.03 20.17 2.43
N GLU A 133 -11.39 20.09 1.27
CA GLU A 133 -10.36 21.02 0.81
C GLU A 133 -10.64 21.49 -0.64
N PRO A 134 -11.81 22.07 -0.93
CA PRO A 134 -12.21 22.43 -2.30
C PRO A 134 -11.22 23.41 -2.95
N GLU A 135 -10.67 24.35 -2.19
CA GLU A 135 -9.67 25.30 -2.68
C GLU A 135 -8.41 24.59 -3.20
N ILE A 136 -7.88 23.62 -2.45
CA ILE A 136 -6.73 22.82 -2.89
C ILE A 136 -7.12 22.03 -4.13
N PHE A 137 -8.28 21.37 -4.12
CA PHE A 137 -8.74 20.54 -5.23
C PHE A 137 -8.83 21.34 -6.54
N PHE A 138 -9.52 22.48 -6.53
CA PHE A 138 -9.68 23.32 -7.72
C PHE A 138 -8.39 24.03 -8.12
N HIS A 139 -7.57 24.45 -7.15
CA HIS A 139 -6.25 25.02 -7.43
C HIS A 139 -5.37 24.04 -8.21
N LEU A 140 -5.24 22.79 -7.74
CA LEU A 140 -4.47 21.76 -8.43
C LEU A 140 -5.02 21.47 -9.84
N LYS A 141 -6.35 21.36 -9.97
CA LYS A 141 -6.98 21.13 -11.29
C LYS A 141 -6.76 22.31 -12.25
N SER A 142 -6.61 23.54 -11.76
CA SER A 142 -6.47 24.75 -12.61
C SER A 142 -5.22 24.73 -13.51
N PHE A 143 -4.15 24.05 -13.09
CA PHE A 143 -2.94 23.84 -13.89
C PHE A 143 -2.78 22.38 -14.36
N GLY A 144 -3.87 21.60 -14.35
CA GLY A 144 -3.93 20.25 -14.91
C GLY A 144 -3.39 19.15 -14.00
N ALA A 145 -3.11 19.44 -12.72
CA ALA A 145 -2.71 18.41 -11.76
C ALA A 145 -3.89 17.54 -11.36
N GLN A 146 -3.66 16.22 -11.27
CA GLN A 146 -4.66 15.26 -10.80
C GLN A 146 -4.25 14.80 -9.39
N PRO A 147 -4.97 15.23 -8.33
CA PRO A 147 -4.56 14.96 -6.95
C PRO A 147 -4.29 13.49 -6.65
N VAL A 148 -5.10 12.58 -7.21
CA VAL A 148 -4.96 11.13 -7.02
C VAL A 148 -3.59 10.58 -7.47
N ARG A 149 -2.95 11.21 -8.47
CA ARG A 149 -1.65 10.73 -8.99
C ARG A 149 -0.54 10.83 -7.95
N PHE A 150 -0.60 11.83 -7.07
CA PHE A 150 0.41 12.06 -6.02
C PHE A 150 0.28 11.06 -4.87
N ILE A 151 -0.92 10.55 -4.62
CA ILE A 151 -1.21 9.67 -3.47
C ILE A 151 -1.31 8.19 -3.85
N PHE A 152 -1.36 7.87 -5.15
CA PHE A 152 -1.56 6.50 -5.62
C PHE A 152 -0.54 5.51 -5.05
N LYS A 153 0.74 5.89 -5.03
CA LYS A 153 1.79 5.04 -4.46
C LYS A 153 1.62 4.83 -2.95
N TRP A 154 1.13 5.84 -2.22
CA TRP A 154 0.84 5.72 -0.79
C TRP A 154 -0.28 4.70 -0.55
N LEU A 155 -1.37 4.78 -1.32
CA LEU A 155 -2.48 3.85 -1.19
C LEU A 155 -2.07 2.42 -1.51
N VAL A 156 -1.39 2.20 -2.65
CA VAL A 156 -0.94 0.86 -3.05
C VAL A 156 -0.07 0.26 -1.97
N ARG A 157 0.89 1.00 -1.39
CA ARG A 157 1.81 0.46 -0.36
C ARG A 157 1.26 0.57 1.07
N ALA A 158 0.00 0.92 1.24
CA ALA A 158 -0.61 1.19 2.55
C ALA A 158 0.27 2.11 3.44
N PHE A 159 0.87 3.14 2.83
CA PHE A 159 1.83 4.10 3.40
C PHE A 159 3.19 3.56 3.87
N SER A 160 3.44 2.27 3.72
CA SER A 160 4.75 1.69 4.03
C SER A 160 5.82 2.16 3.05
N GLY A 161 7.00 2.49 3.58
CA GLY A 161 8.09 3.14 2.86
C GLY A 161 7.91 4.65 2.65
N PHE A 162 6.86 5.25 3.22
CA PHE A 162 6.66 6.71 3.21
C PHE A 162 6.58 7.30 4.63
N LEU A 163 5.88 6.62 5.53
CA LEU A 163 5.82 6.97 6.95
C LEU A 163 6.88 6.20 7.74
N ALA A 164 7.23 6.72 8.92
CA ALA A 164 8.02 5.97 9.89
C ALA A 164 7.30 4.65 10.29
N PRO A 165 8.02 3.55 10.55
CA PRO A 165 7.42 2.24 10.79
C PRO A 165 6.38 2.21 11.92
N ASP A 166 6.63 2.91 13.02
CA ASP A 166 5.68 3.05 14.13
C ASP A 166 4.37 3.72 13.70
N GLN A 167 4.45 4.73 12.82
CA GLN A 167 3.29 5.43 12.29
C GLN A 167 2.50 4.56 11.29
N VAL A 168 3.20 3.73 10.50
CA VAL A 168 2.55 2.74 9.61
C VAL A 168 1.78 1.72 10.46
N LEU A 169 2.40 1.18 11.51
CA LEU A 169 1.76 0.21 12.40
C LEU A 169 0.53 0.81 13.09
N LEU A 170 0.61 2.06 13.57
CA LEU A 170 -0.55 2.77 14.12
C LEU A 170 -1.68 2.95 13.10
N LEU A 171 -1.37 3.17 11.82
CA LEU A 171 -2.36 3.22 10.74
C LEU A 171 -3.00 1.85 10.50
N TRP A 172 -2.18 0.78 10.47
CA TRP A 172 -2.65 -0.58 10.24
C TRP A 172 -3.49 -1.11 11.40
N ASP A 173 -3.23 -0.68 12.64
CA ASP A 173 -4.13 -0.94 13.77
C ASP A 173 -5.55 -0.42 13.51
N ARG A 174 -5.70 0.71 12.78
CA ARG A 174 -7.03 1.24 12.43
C ARG A 174 -7.65 0.46 11.28
N ILE A 175 -6.86 -0.04 10.33
CA ILE A 175 -7.36 -0.97 9.32
C ILE A 175 -7.97 -2.20 10.02
N LEU A 176 -7.26 -2.76 11.00
CA LEU A 176 -7.73 -3.89 11.79
C LEU A 176 -8.94 -3.53 12.65
N GLY A 177 -8.91 -2.39 13.34
CA GLY A 177 -9.98 -1.95 14.25
C GLY A 177 -11.29 -1.61 13.55
N PHE A 178 -11.22 -1.05 12.34
CA PHE A 178 -12.40 -0.73 11.52
C PHE A 178 -12.75 -1.81 10.50
N ASP A 179 -11.90 -2.82 10.31
CA ASP A 179 -11.99 -3.81 9.23
C ASP A 179 -12.14 -3.15 7.84
N SER A 180 -11.40 -2.06 7.61
CA SER A 180 -11.57 -1.22 6.43
C SER A 180 -10.27 -0.55 5.97
N LEU A 181 -10.09 -0.44 4.66
CA LEU A 181 -8.97 0.26 4.02
C LEU A 181 -9.24 1.74 3.76
N GLU A 182 -10.47 2.22 4.00
CA GLU A 182 -10.86 3.61 3.73
C GLU A 182 -10.02 4.63 4.49
N ILE A 183 -9.49 4.23 5.66
CA ILE A 183 -8.61 5.06 6.48
C ILE A 183 -7.35 5.53 5.73
N LEU A 184 -6.92 4.79 4.70
CA LEU A 184 -5.80 5.19 3.84
C LEU A 184 -6.13 6.45 3.04
N SER A 185 -7.33 6.51 2.46
CA SER A 185 -7.80 7.70 1.73
C SER A 185 -8.04 8.88 2.68
N VAL A 186 -8.56 8.62 3.88
CA VAL A 186 -8.76 9.64 4.91
C VAL A 186 -7.42 10.26 5.32
N LEU A 187 -6.40 9.42 5.57
CA LEU A 187 -5.06 9.93 5.90
C LEU A 187 -4.48 10.74 4.74
N ALA A 188 -4.62 10.29 3.49
CA ALA A 188 -4.14 11.03 2.33
C ALA A 188 -4.75 12.44 2.26
N VAL A 189 -6.06 12.60 2.51
CA VAL A 189 -6.70 13.92 2.60
C VAL A 189 -6.15 14.73 3.76
N ALA A 190 -5.95 14.10 4.92
CA ALA A 190 -5.40 14.77 6.10
C ALA A 190 -4.01 15.35 5.86
N ILE A 191 -3.18 14.68 5.06
CA ILE A 191 -1.87 15.17 4.64
C ILE A 191 -2.01 16.41 3.74
N PHE A 192 -2.98 16.41 2.81
CA PHE A 192 -3.25 17.58 1.98
C PHE A 192 -3.74 18.77 2.82
N SER A 193 -4.68 18.55 3.74
CA SER A 193 -5.13 19.57 4.69
C SER A 193 -3.97 20.13 5.52
N TYR A 194 -3.09 19.25 6.03
CA TYR A 194 -1.94 19.65 6.81
C TYR A 194 -0.94 20.51 6.02
N ARG A 195 -0.78 20.23 4.73
CA ARG A 195 0.14 20.95 3.82
C ARG A 195 -0.56 22.08 3.04
N ARG A 196 -1.80 22.45 3.40
CA ARG A 196 -2.66 23.37 2.64
C ARG A 196 -1.97 24.65 2.21
N THR A 197 -1.35 25.37 3.14
CA THR A 197 -0.73 26.67 2.88
C THR A 197 0.33 26.60 1.79
N ASN A 198 1.15 25.55 1.80
CA ASN A 198 2.18 25.33 0.79
C ASN A 198 1.56 24.89 -0.54
N LEU A 199 0.57 23.98 -0.51
CA LEU A 199 -0.10 23.47 -1.70
C LEU A 199 -0.87 24.54 -2.48
N LEU A 200 -1.33 25.62 -1.83
CA LEU A 200 -2.00 26.73 -2.52
C LEU A 200 -1.01 27.67 -3.25
N LEU A 201 0.29 27.57 -2.96
CA LEU A 201 1.32 28.42 -3.58
C LEU A 201 1.96 27.78 -4.82
N VAL A 202 1.87 26.46 -4.96
CA VAL A 202 2.49 25.72 -6.07
C VAL A 202 1.74 25.94 -7.39
N LYS A 203 2.45 25.82 -8.52
CA LYS A 203 1.83 25.96 -9.86
C LYS A 203 2.21 24.85 -10.84
N THR A 204 3.01 23.88 -10.40
CA THR A 204 3.50 22.78 -11.23
C THR A 204 3.36 21.45 -10.48
N ASN A 205 3.31 20.34 -11.23
CA ASN A 205 3.27 19.00 -10.63
C ASN A 205 4.53 18.71 -9.79
N ALA A 206 5.70 19.20 -10.23
CA ALA A 206 6.97 18.99 -9.53
C ALA A 206 6.97 19.67 -8.15
N ASP A 207 6.41 20.88 -8.06
CA ASP A 207 6.30 21.59 -6.77
C ASP A 207 5.34 20.88 -5.82
N VAL A 208 4.24 20.31 -6.34
CA VAL A 208 3.31 19.50 -5.54
C VAL A 208 4.02 18.26 -5.00
N GLU A 209 4.77 17.55 -5.84
CA GLU A 209 5.57 16.40 -5.41
C GLU A 209 6.58 16.80 -4.34
N ALA A 210 7.25 17.94 -4.47
CA ALA A 210 8.20 18.43 -3.48
C ALA A 210 7.53 18.73 -2.13
N VAL A 211 6.35 19.36 -2.12
CA VAL A 211 5.59 19.63 -0.88
C VAL A 211 5.13 18.34 -0.18
N LEU A 212 4.89 17.28 -0.96
CA LEU A 212 4.37 15.99 -0.48
C LEU A 212 5.45 14.91 -0.34
N ALA A 213 6.73 15.20 -0.62
CA ALA A 213 7.79 14.21 -0.70
C ALA A 213 8.12 13.58 0.67
N ASP A 214 8.21 14.40 1.71
CA ASP A 214 8.58 13.95 3.05
C ASP A 214 7.36 13.83 3.98
N LEU A 215 7.05 12.57 4.30
CA LEU A 215 6.01 12.18 5.24
C LEU A 215 6.57 11.58 6.53
N THR A 216 7.89 11.49 6.70
CA THR A 216 8.52 10.78 7.83
C THR A 216 8.20 11.41 9.18
N SER A 217 7.95 12.72 9.21
CA SER A 217 7.59 13.49 10.41
C SER A 217 6.08 13.46 10.75
N ILE A 218 5.26 12.78 9.96
CA ILE A 218 3.80 12.80 10.13
C ILE A 218 3.38 11.93 11.31
N ARG A 219 2.61 12.52 12.22
CA ARG A 219 1.94 11.82 13.33
C ARG A 219 0.54 11.43 12.90
N VAL A 220 0.37 10.16 12.51
CA VAL A 220 -0.86 9.64 11.89
C VAL A 220 -2.08 9.89 12.77
N ILE A 221 -2.00 9.61 14.06
CA ILE A 221 -3.15 9.73 14.97
C ILE A 221 -3.62 11.17 15.10
N SER A 222 -2.70 12.11 15.29
CA SER A 222 -3.03 13.53 15.40
C SER A 222 -3.66 14.06 14.11
N LEU A 223 -3.15 13.62 12.95
CA LEU A 223 -3.64 14.07 11.65
C LEU A 223 -5.03 13.52 11.33
N LEU A 224 -5.27 12.24 11.64
CA LEU A 224 -6.57 11.62 11.50
C LEU A 224 -7.62 12.28 12.42
N GLN A 225 -7.23 12.59 13.66
CA GLN A 225 -8.11 13.29 14.60
C GLN A 225 -8.50 14.68 14.11
N MET A 226 -7.58 15.41 13.50
CA MET A 226 -7.88 16.71 12.88
C MET A 226 -9.01 16.54 11.86
N VAL A 227 -8.82 15.75 10.80
CA VAL A 227 -9.83 15.67 9.72
C VAL A 227 -11.18 15.08 10.16
N MET A 228 -11.19 14.13 11.09
CA MET A 228 -12.43 13.48 11.54
C MET A 228 -13.22 14.31 12.56
N PHE A 229 -12.56 15.17 13.35
CA PHE A 229 -13.21 15.85 14.48
C PHE A 229 -13.18 17.38 14.42
N THR A 230 -12.40 18.01 13.54
CA THR A 230 -12.56 19.44 13.27
C THR A 230 -13.60 19.64 12.17
N ASN A 231 -14.75 20.23 12.56
CA ASN A 231 -15.80 20.72 11.68
C ASN A 231 -15.46 22.11 11.16
#